data_AF-A0A8T4EJM7-F1
#
_entry.id   AF-A0A8T4EJM7-F1
#
_cell.length_a   1.000
_cell.length_b   1.000
_cell.length_c   1.000
_cell.angle_alpha   90.00
_cell.angle_beta   90.00
_cell.angle_gamma   90.00
#
_symmetry.space_group_name_H-M   'P 1'
#
loop_
_entity.id
_entity.type
_entity.pdbx_description
1 polymer ?
#
loop_
_entity_poly.entity_id
_entity_poly.type
_entity_poly.pdbx_seq_one_letter_code
_entity_poly.pdbx_strand_id
1 'polypeptide(L)'
;MSELQFKEKFIERYKKLTDWDAYCAECNKHIRKAIRINTIKISVKELKARLEKQNFKLTQIPWCKEGFWIEGDRTDLGNLLEHALGYFYVQEASS
;
A
#
# COMPACT_ATOMS: atom_id res chain seq x y z
N MET A 1 -20.81 1.82 -5.69
CA MET A 1 -19.69 0.85 -5.81
C MET A 1 -20.31 -0.46 -6.28
N SER A 2 -19.88 -1.01 -7.40
CA SER A 2 -20.40 -2.29 -7.89
C SER A 2 -20.06 -3.39 -6.88
N GLU A 3 -21.07 -4.12 -6.40
CA GLU A 3 -20.84 -5.32 -5.60
C GLU A 3 -19.94 -6.29 -6.37
N LEU A 4 -18.87 -6.78 -5.73
CA LEU A 4 -17.97 -7.76 -6.31
C LEU A 4 -18.76 -9.04 -6.65
N GLN A 5 -18.96 -9.28 -7.95
CA GLN A 5 -19.62 -10.50 -8.43
C GLN A 5 -18.57 -11.59 -8.72
N PHE A 6 -18.66 -12.68 -7.97
CA PHE A 6 -17.84 -13.88 -8.18
C PHE A 6 -18.62 -14.94 -8.96
N LYS A 7 -17.93 -15.71 -9.82
CA LYS A 7 -18.52 -16.84 -10.54
C LYS A 7 -18.84 -17.98 -9.56
N GLU A 8 -19.95 -18.70 -9.76
CA GLU A 8 -20.39 -19.78 -8.85
C GLU A 8 -19.30 -20.84 -8.58
N LYS A 9 -18.61 -21.32 -9.61
CA LYS A 9 -17.49 -22.28 -9.46
C LYS A 9 -16.34 -21.74 -8.61
N PHE A 10 -16.12 -20.42 -8.61
CA PHE A 10 -15.10 -19.78 -7.78
C PHE A 10 -15.54 -19.83 -6.31
N ILE A 11 -16.79 -19.43 -6.04
CA ILE A 11 -17.38 -19.43 -4.70
C ILE A 11 -17.33 -20.84 -4.10
N GLU A 12 -17.78 -21.87 -4.84
CA GLU A 12 -17.80 -23.26 -4.40
C GLU A 12 -16.41 -23.79 -4.00
N ARG A 13 -15.38 -23.40 -4.76
CA ARG A 13 -14.00 -23.82 -4.49
C ARG A 13 -13.43 -23.12 -3.28
N TYR A 14 -13.54 -21.80 -3.20
CA TYR A 14 -12.89 -21.01 -2.15
C TYR A 14 -13.61 -21.10 -0.80
N LYS A 15 -14.93 -21.31 -0.77
CA LYS A 15 -15.66 -21.64 0.47
C LYS A 15 -15.13 -22.88 1.19
N LYS A 16 -14.51 -23.82 0.45
CA LYS A 16 -13.92 -25.04 1.03
C LYS A 16 -12.48 -24.83 1.54
N LEU A 17 -11.84 -23.72 1.18
CA LEU A 17 -10.41 -23.48 1.41
C LEU A 17 -10.15 -22.37 2.44
N THR A 18 -11.08 -21.45 2.62
CA THR A 18 -10.93 -20.29 3.50
C THR A 18 -12.28 -19.87 4.08
N ASP A 19 -12.23 -19.04 5.11
CA ASP A 19 -13.38 -18.22 5.53
C ASP A 19 -13.79 -17.29 4.38
N TRP A 20 -14.97 -17.57 3.82
CA TRP A 20 -15.47 -16.89 2.63
C TRP A 20 -15.94 -15.47 2.93
N ASP A 21 -16.61 -15.26 4.05
CA ASP A 21 -17.13 -13.96 4.45
C ASP A 21 -15.97 -13.00 4.75
N ALA A 22 -14.94 -13.47 5.47
CA ALA A 22 -13.73 -12.70 5.71
C ALA A 22 -12.99 -12.35 4.41
N TYR A 23 -12.87 -13.30 3.47
CA TYR A 23 -12.26 -13.07 2.16
C TYR A 23 -13.02 -12.00 1.37
N CYS A 24 -14.35 -12.12 1.26
CA CYS A 24 -15.17 -11.12 0.57
C CYS A 24 -15.08 -9.74 1.21
N ALA A 25 -15.02 -9.67 2.54
CA ALA A 25 -14.86 -8.42 3.27
C ALA A 25 -13.52 -7.73 2.93
N GLU A 26 -12.42 -8.48 2.85
CA GLU A 26 -11.11 -7.92 2.46
C GLU A 26 -11.05 -7.53 0.97
N CYS A 27 -11.62 -8.33 0.06
CA CYS A 27 -11.65 -8.00 -1.37
C CYS A 27 -12.39 -6.69 -1.69
N ASN A 28 -13.35 -6.30 -0.86
CA ASN A 28 -14.09 -5.04 -1.03
C ASN A 28 -13.36 -3.82 -0.43
N LYS A 29 -12.23 -4.00 0.27
CA LYS A 29 -11.47 -2.90 0.84
C LYS A 29 -10.53 -2.29 -0.19
N HIS A 30 -10.33 -0.98 -0.06
CA HIS A 30 -9.30 -0.30 -0.85
C HIS A 30 -7.92 -0.72 -0.35
N ILE A 31 -7.03 -1.04 -1.29
CA ILE A 31 -5.65 -1.38 -1.00
C ILE A 31 -4.97 -0.20 -0.31
N ARG A 32 -4.25 -0.48 0.78
CA ARG A 32 -3.42 0.51 1.45
C ARG A 32 -2.26 0.91 0.53
N LYS A 33 -2.04 2.21 0.38
CA LYS A 33 -0.92 2.71 -0.41
C LYS A 33 0.40 2.38 0.28
N ALA A 34 1.36 1.94 -0.52
CA ALA A 34 2.70 1.68 -0.06
C ALA A 34 3.73 2.34 -0.98
N ILE A 35 4.89 2.62 -0.40
CA ILE A 35 6.05 3.17 -1.08
C ILE A 35 7.29 2.37 -0.72
N ARG A 36 8.24 2.32 -1.65
CA ARG A 36 9.59 1.79 -1.42
C ARG A 36 10.61 2.90 -1.55
N ILE A 37 11.39 3.12 -0.50
CA ILE A 37 12.40 4.17 -0.45
C ILE A 37 13.60 3.78 -1.32
N ASN A 38 14.09 4.73 -2.11
CA ASN A 38 15.29 4.57 -2.92
C ASN A 38 16.54 4.95 -2.11
N THR A 39 17.15 3.97 -1.46
CA THR A 39 18.33 4.15 -0.60
C THR A 39 19.60 4.57 -1.35
N ILE A 40 19.61 4.50 -2.69
CA ILE A 40 20.70 5.05 -3.51
C ILE A 40 20.69 6.59 -3.48
N LYS A 41 19.50 7.20 -3.34
CA LYS A 41 19.34 8.67 -3.38
C LYS A 41 19.14 9.31 -2.02
N ILE A 42 18.51 8.61 -1.06
CA ILE A 42 18.18 9.18 0.25
C ILE A 42 18.11 8.09 1.32
N SER A 43 18.46 8.43 2.56
CA SER A 43 18.28 7.49 3.68
C SER A 43 16.81 7.36 4.08
N VAL A 44 16.44 6.18 4.61
CA VAL A 44 15.09 5.91 5.14
C VAL A 44 14.68 6.94 6.20
N LYS A 45 15.60 7.26 7.12
CA LYS A 45 15.35 8.20 8.22
C LYS A 45 15.05 9.61 7.69
N GLU A 46 15.82 10.06 6.69
CA GLU A 46 15.65 11.39 6.12
C GLU A 46 14.33 11.52 5.36
N LEU A 47 14.03 10.56 4.48
CA LEU A 47 12.78 10.61 3.71
C LEU A 47 11.56 10.50 4.61
N LYS A 48 11.59 9.61 5.61
CA LYS A 48 10.51 9.49 6.60
C LYS A 48 10.25 10.83 7.30
N ALA A 49 11.30 11.50 7.78
CA ALA A 49 11.15 12.79 8.43
C ALA A 49 10.59 13.89 7.50
N ARG A 50 10.94 13.87 6.20
CA ARG A 50 10.39 14.80 5.20
C ARG A 50 8.89 14.57 4.97
N LEU A 51 8.47 13.32 4.83
CA LEU A 51 7.06 12.96 4.60
C LEU A 51 6.20 13.20 5.86
N GLU A 52 6.72 12.90 7.05
CA GLU A 52 6.02 13.18 8.31
C GLU A 52 5.78 14.69 8.52
N LYS A 53 6.72 15.56 8.09
CA LYS A 53 6.52 17.02 8.08
C LYS A 53 5.42 17.48 7.12
N GLN A 54 5.10 16.68 6.11
CA GLN A 54 4.02 16.93 5.15
C GLN A 54 2.70 16.25 5.59
N ASN A 55 2.57 15.91 6.88
CA ASN A 55 1.38 15.30 7.45
C ASN A 55 1.11 13.85 6.97
N PHE A 56 2.11 13.16 6.43
CA PHE A 56 2.00 11.73 6.13
C PHE A 56 2.41 10.87 7.33
N LYS A 57 1.65 9.81 7.57
CA LYS A 57 1.96 8.76 8.54
C LYS A 57 2.56 7.57 7.81
N LEU A 58 3.75 7.15 8.21
CA LEU A 58 4.46 6.01 7.63
C LEU A 58 4.52 4.85 8.61
N THR A 59 3.99 3.70 8.21
CA THR A 59 4.08 2.43 8.96
C THR A 59 4.99 1.48 8.20
N GLN A 60 6.06 1.01 8.83
CA GLN A 60 7.03 0.13 8.18
C GLN A 60 6.41 -1.21 7.83
N ILE A 61 6.73 -1.72 6.64
CA ILE A 61 6.30 -3.04 6.19
C ILE A 61 7.21 -4.09 6.85
N PRO A 62 6.67 -5.11 7.55
CA PRO A 62 7.48 -6.04 8.36
C PRO A 62 8.55 -6.81 7.59
N TRP A 63 8.30 -7.10 6.31
CA TRP A 63 9.18 -7.89 5.45
C TRP A 63 10.08 -7.04 4.53
N CYS A 64 9.95 -5.72 4.52
CA CYS A 64 10.77 -4.82 3.69
C CYS A 64 11.22 -3.61 4.50
N LYS A 65 12.53 -3.49 4.78
CA LYS A 65 13.06 -2.41 5.63
C LYS A 65 12.87 -1.03 5.00
N GLU A 66 12.95 -0.97 3.67
CA GLU A 66 12.77 0.21 2.84
C GLU A 66 11.29 0.44 2.44
N GLY A 67 10.40 -0.47 2.81
CA GLY A 67 8.98 -0.44 2.47
C GLY A 67 8.12 0.17 3.57
N PHE A 68 7.20 1.04 3.19
CA PHE A 68 6.29 1.71 4.14
C PHE A 68 4.88 1.78 3.56
N TRP A 69 3.88 1.44 4.37
CA TRP A 69 2.52 1.94 4.15
C TRP A 69 2.48 3.42 4.46
N ILE A 70 1.79 4.18 3.62
CA ILE A 70 1.69 5.64 3.73
C ILE A 70 0.23 6.07 3.77
N GLU A 71 -0.11 6.86 4.79
CA GLU A 71 -1.44 7.40 5.02
C GLU A 71 -1.34 8.92 5.15
N GLY A 72 -2.30 9.66 4.60
CA GLY A 72 -2.35 11.12 4.68
C GLY A 72 -3.57 11.67 3.96
N ASP A 73 -3.80 12.97 4.09
CA ASP A 73 -4.96 13.65 3.49
C ASP A 73 -4.92 13.64 1.96
N ARG A 74 -3.70 13.58 1.41
CA ARG A 74 -3.45 13.54 -0.02
C ARG A 74 -3.31 12.12 -0.55
N THR A 75 -3.96 11.87 -1.67
CA THR A 75 -3.94 10.58 -2.36
C THR A 75 -2.95 10.52 -3.53
N ASP A 76 -2.48 11.67 -3.99
CA ASP A 76 -1.69 11.87 -5.21
C ASP A 76 -0.18 11.81 -4.93
N LEU A 77 0.30 10.69 -4.36
CA LEU A 77 1.71 10.49 -3.99
C LEU A 77 2.68 10.71 -5.16
N GLY A 78 2.24 10.46 -6.40
CA GLY A 78 3.03 10.67 -7.60
C GLY A 78 3.37 12.14 -7.89
N ASN A 79 2.61 13.09 -7.33
CA ASN A 79 2.83 14.53 -7.49
C ASN A 79 3.75 15.11 -6.41
N LEU A 80 4.24 14.29 -5.47
CA LEU A 80 5.18 14.75 -4.47
C LEU A 80 6.54 15.04 -5.10
N LEU A 81 7.21 16.09 -4.62
CA LEU A 81 8.55 16.45 -5.07
C LEU A 81 9.52 15.27 -4.85
N GLU A 82 9.38 14.57 -3.73
CA GLU A 82 10.17 13.38 -3.41
C GLU A 82 9.99 12.26 -4.44
N HIS A 83 8.77 12.09 -4.99
CA HIS A 83 8.53 11.14 -6.06
C HIS A 83 9.21 11.60 -7.37
N ALA A 84 9.07 12.87 -7.73
CA ALA A 84 9.71 13.44 -8.92
C ALA A 84 11.25 13.37 -8.86
N LEU A 85 11.84 13.53 -7.68
CA LEU A 85 13.28 13.36 -7.44
C LEU A 85 13.72 11.88 -7.44
N GLY A 86 12.77 10.94 -7.46
CA GLY A 86 13.01 9.50 -7.43
C GLY A 86 13.49 9.00 -6.06
N TYR A 87 13.10 9.67 -4.98
CA TYR A 87 13.43 9.28 -3.61
C TYR A 87 12.61 8.08 -3.12
N PHE A 88 11.45 7.84 -3.71
CA PHE A 88 10.68 6.61 -3.50
C PHE A 88 9.91 6.22 -4.75
N TYR A 89 9.45 4.97 -4.75
CA TYR A 89 8.54 4.41 -5.76
C TYR A 89 7.20 4.10 -5.12
N VAL A 90 6.09 4.39 -5.79
CA VAL A 90 4.76 3.91 -5.38
C VAL A 90 4.64 2.44 -5.81
N GLN A 91 4.55 1.54 -4.85
CA GLN A 91 4.53 0.08 -5.08
C GLN A 91 3.62 -0.59 -4.04
N GLU A 92 2.93 -1.67 -4.42
CA GLU A 92 2.18 -2.48 -3.45
C GLU A 92 3.13 -3.14 -2.45
N ALA A 93 2.65 -3.38 -1.23
CA ALA A 93 3.44 -4.01 -0.18
C ALA A 93 3.85 -5.46 -0.50
N SER A 94 3.18 -6.09 -1.46
CA SER A 94 3.42 -7.45 -1.95
C SER A 94 4.49 -7.55 -3.04
N SER A 95 4.98 -6.42 -3.58
CA SER A 95 5.93 -6.37 -4.70
C SER A 95 7.40 -6.54 -4.29
#